data_AF-A0AAE9WTU9-F1
#
_entry.id   AF-A0AAE9WTU9-F1
#
_cell.length_a   1.000
_cell.length_b   1.000
_cell.length_c   1.000
_cell.angle_alpha   90.00
_cell.angle_beta   90.00
_cell.angle_gamma   90.00
#
_symmetry.space_group_name_H-M   'P 1'
#
loop_
_entity.id
_entity.type
_entity.pdbx_description
1 polymer ?
#
loop_
_entity_poly.entity_id
_entity_poly.type
_entity_poly.pdbx_seq_one_letter_code
_entity_poly.pdbx_strand_id
1 'polypeptide(L)'
;MKVINDFLRTVNDPEKLKRYLSEHSFSIKVYSLFLVLVFIFYHLFSDGDFSFLLTLSSIISMFSFLMVFLKIEVSKSCAGVSLKMMECYVILNTARLLSIIPFEGYLPYDKSGDWLYQLVEAISLFTNCCVVYLCRYKYKNTYDSSNDIFNNMFLIIPAFVISIFIHPSLNSFFPADVRN
;
A
#
# COMPACT_ATOMS: atom_id res chain seq x y z
N MET A 1 7.75 21.70 -17.40
CA MET A 1 7.15 23.01 -17.70
C MET A 1 5.88 22.93 -18.56
N LYS A 2 5.89 22.25 -19.72
CA LYS A 2 4.68 22.09 -20.56
C LYS A 2 3.46 21.51 -19.81
N VAL A 3 3.65 20.38 -19.10
CA VAL A 3 2.58 19.72 -18.33
C VAL A 3 1.94 20.64 -17.29
N ILE A 4 2.77 21.42 -16.57
CA ILE A 4 2.28 22.36 -15.54
C ILE A 4 1.47 23.49 -16.20
N ASN A 5 1.97 24.04 -17.31
CA ASN A 5 1.26 25.09 -18.04
C ASN A 5 -0.05 24.60 -18.65
N ASP A 6 -0.09 23.36 -19.16
CA ASP A 6 -1.31 22.75 -19.71
C ASP A 6 -2.32 22.41 -18.62
N PHE A 7 -1.86 22.00 -17.43
CA PHE A 7 -2.71 21.84 -16.25
C PHE A 7 -3.28 23.18 -15.78
N LEU A 8 -2.45 24.22 -15.65
CA LEU A 8 -2.89 25.56 -15.25
C LEU A 8 -3.93 26.15 -16.23
N ARG A 9 -3.77 25.91 -17.54
CA ARG A 9 -4.77 26.27 -18.55
C ARG A 9 -6.10 25.54 -18.34
N THR A 10 -6.04 24.26 -18.00
CA THR A 10 -7.23 23.43 -17.75
C THR A 10 -7.97 23.87 -16.49
N VAL A 11 -7.24 24.31 -15.45
CA VAL A 11 -7.82 24.81 -14.20
C VAL A 11 -8.42 26.21 -14.36
N ASN A 12 -7.80 27.09 -15.15
CA ASN A 12 -8.30 28.44 -15.38
C ASN A 12 -9.57 28.48 -16.25
N ASP A 13 -9.79 27.48 -17.10
CA ASP A 13 -10.99 27.38 -17.95
C ASP A 13 -12.11 26.59 -17.23
N PRO A 14 -13.18 27.24 -16.72
CA PRO A 14 -14.20 26.57 -15.90
C PRO A 14 -14.94 25.45 -16.66
N GLU A 15 -15.11 25.58 -17.97
CA GLU A 15 -15.72 24.54 -18.81
C GLU A 15 -14.82 23.32 -18.97
N LYS A 16 -13.51 23.52 -19.18
CA LYS A 16 -12.54 22.41 -19.28
C LYS A 16 -12.36 21.72 -17.94
N LEU A 17 -12.32 22.48 -16.85
CA LEU A 17 -12.28 21.94 -15.50
C LEU A 17 -13.53 21.09 -15.21
N LYS A 18 -14.73 21.60 -15.52
CA LYS A 18 -15.99 20.84 -15.33
C LYS A 18 -16.00 19.55 -16.16
N ARG A 19 -15.50 19.58 -17.39
CA ARG A 19 -15.37 18.38 -18.24
C ARG A 19 -14.40 17.36 -17.65
N TYR A 20 -13.23 17.82 -17.21
CA TYR A 20 -12.22 16.99 -16.56
C TYR A 20 -12.74 16.32 -15.28
N LEU A 21 -13.43 17.08 -14.43
CA LEU A 21 -14.06 16.58 -13.21
C LEU A 21 -15.16 15.55 -13.51
N SER A 22 -15.95 15.76 -14.58
CA SER A 22 -16.97 14.81 -15.01
C SER A 22 -16.35 13.49 -15.50
N GLU A 23 -15.29 13.56 -16.29
CA GLU A 23 -14.57 12.39 -16.81
C GLU A 23 -13.95 11.55 -15.69
N HIS A 24 -13.42 12.17 -14.63
CA HIS A 24 -12.76 11.49 -13.51
C HIS A 24 -13.64 11.40 -12.25
N SER A 25 -14.95 11.62 -12.40
CA SER A 25 -15.88 11.74 -11.26
C SER A 25 -15.89 10.51 -10.35
N PHE A 26 -15.69 9.30 -10.89
CA PHE A 26 -15.59 8.08 -10.09
C PHE A 26 -14.36 8.11 -9.18
N SER A 27 -13.17 8.36 -9.72
CA SER A 27 -11.93 8.44 -8.94
C SER A 27 -12.04 9.51 -7.88
N ILE A 28 -12.52 10.71 -8.23
CA ILE A 28 -12.67 11.82 -7.29
C ILE A 28 -13.57 11.43 -6.11
N LYS A 29 -14.72 10.77 -6.36
CA LYS A 29 -15.62 10.28 -5.31
C LYS A 29 -14.95 9.28 -4.39
N VAL A 30 -14.18 8.33 -4.94
CA VAL A 30 -13.48 7.31 -4.16
C VAL A 30 -12.38 7.93 -3.28
N TYR A 31 -11.57 8.85 -3.82
CA TYR A 31 -10.56 9.56 -3.04
C TYR A 31 -11.17 10.51 -1.99
N SER A 32 -12.27 11.21 -2.31
CA SER A 32 -12.95 12.06 -1.34
C SER A 32 -13.56 11.25 -0.19
N LEU A 33 -14.16 10.10 -0.50
CA LEU A 33 -14.72 9.19 0.50
C LEU A 33 -13.60 8.66 1.41
N PHE A 34 -12.47 8.24 0.82
CA PHE A 34 -11.32 7.77 1.59
C PHE A 34 -10.79 8.84 2.55
N LEU A 35 -10.67 10.09 2.10
CA LEU A 35 -10.24 11.20 2.95
C LEU A 35 -11.20 11.42 4.12
N VAL A 36 -12.52 11.41 3.87
CA VAL A 36 -13.53 11.52 4.94
C VAL A 36 -13.41 10.36 5.93
N LEU A 37 -13.24 9.13 5.45
CA LEU A 37 -13.04 7.96 6.32
C LEU A 37 -11.80 8.11 7.21
N VAL A 38 -10.68 8.57 6.65
CA VAL A 38 -9.45 8.84 7.43
C VAL A 38 -9.69 9.87 8.53
N PHE A 39 -10.40 10.96 8.23
CA PHE A 39 -10.76 11.97 9.24
C PHE A 39 -11.64 11.38 10.35
N ILE A 40 -12.62 10.54 9.97
CA ILE A 40 -13.48 9.83 10.94
C ILE A 40 -12.65 8.90 11.82
N PHE A 41 -11.76 8.08 11.23
CA PHE A 41 -10.89 7.19 11.98
C PHE A 41 -9.96 7.94 12.92
N TYR A 42 -9.40 9.06 12.49
CA TYR A 42 -8.60 9.93 13.34
C TYR A 42 -9.39 10.41 14.56
N HIS A 43 -10.61 10.93 14.38
CA HIS A 43 -11.39 11.42 15.52
C HIS A 43 -11.99 10.32 16.42
N LEU A 44 -12.19 9.11 15.92
CA LEU A 44 -12.77 8.00 16.70
C LEU A 44 -11.72 7.16 17.44
N PHE A 45 -10.54 6.95 16.84
CA PHE A 45 -9.56 5.97 17.30
C PHE A 45 -8.18 6.53 17.61
N SER A 46 -7.91 7.80 17.27
CA SER A 46 -6.67 8.46 17.67
C SER A 46 -6.85 9.08 19.04
N ASP A 47 -6.03 8.67 20.00
CA ASP A 47 -5.89 9.37 21.28
C ASP A 47 -4.94 10.60 21.15
N GLY A 48 -4.51 10.92 19.92
CA GLY A 48 -3.65 12.07 19.60
C GLY A 48 -2.15 11.76 19.65
N ASP A 49 -1.78 10.50 19.94
CA ASP A 49 -0.41 10.05 20.04
C ASP A 49 0.23 9.74 18.68
N PHE A 50 1.56 9.75 18.65
CA PHE A 50 2.34 9.45 17.45
C PHE A 50 2.12 8.01 16.92
N SER A 51 1.70 7.08 17.79
CA SER A 51 1.44 5.68 17.44
C SER A 51 0.36 5.53 16.37
N PHE A 52 -0.64 6.41 16.34
CA PHE A 52 -1.69 6.44 15.32
C PHE A 52 -1.13 6.63 13.89
N LEU A 53 0.02 7.29 13.73
CA LEU A 53 0.63 7.51 12.41
C LEU A 53 1.01 6.18 11.72
N LEU A 54 1.35 5.15 12.51
CA LEU A 54 1.60 3.80 11.98
C LEU A 54 0.33 3.24 11.35
N THR A 55 -0.79 3.29 12.08
CA THR A 55 -2.10 2.86 11.59
C THR A 55 -2.54 3.65 10.36
N LEU A 56 -2.37 4.98 10.40
CA LEU A 56 -2.72 5.85 9.28
C LEU A 56 -1.91 5.51 8.01
N SER A 57 -0.60 5.30 8.15
CA SER A 57 0.27 4.91 7.04
C SER A 57 -0.17 3.60 6.40
N SER A 58 -0.54 2.61 7.22
CA SER A 58 -1.04 1.33 6.75
C SER A 58 -2.40 1.46 6.05
N ILE A 59 -3.31 2.30 6.55
CA ILE A 59 -4.60 2.57 5.90
C ILE A 59 -4.40 3.21 4.52
N ILE A 60 -3.50 4.19 4.41
CA ILE A 60 -3.17 4.85 3.14
C ILE A 60 -2.55 3.84 2.15
N SER A 61 -1.64 3.00 2.63
CA SER A 61 -0.99 1.97 1.82
C SER A 61 -2.01 0.94 1.32
N MET A 62 -2.87 0.44 2.21
CA MET A 62 -3.96 -0.49 1.88
C MET A 62 -4.86 0.08 0.77
N PHE A 63 -5.26 1.34 0.91
CA PHE A 63 -6.09 2.01 -0.08
C PHE A 63 -5.38 2.16 -1.44
N SER A 64 -4.08 2.44 -1.44
CA SER A 64 -3.26 2.46 -2.65
C SER A 64 -3.27 1.11 -3.37
N PHE A 65 -3.02 0.02 -2.65
CA PHE A 65 -3.04 -1.33 -3.22
C PHE A 65 -4.43 -1.73 -3.75
N LEU A 66 -5.49 -1.36 -3.02
CA LEU A 66 -6.86 -1.58 -3.46
C LEU A 66 -7.16 -0.84 -4.76
N MET A 67 -6.69 0.40 -4.90
CA MET A 67 -6.85 1.16 -6.14
C MET A 67 -6.12 0.52 -7.33
N VAL A 68 -4.93 -0.05 -7.12
CA VAL A 68 -4.22 -0.82 -8.15
C VAL A 68 -5.04 -2.05 -8.56
N PHE A 69 -5.52 -2.82 -7.57
CA PHE A 69 -6.37 -3.98 -7.82
C PHE A 69 -7.64 -3.62 -8.61
N LEU A 70 -8.37 -2.60 -8.18
CA LEU A 70 -9.57 -2.11 -8.85
C LEU A 70 -9.26 -1.61 -10.26
N LYS A 71 -8.14 -0.88 -10.45
CA LYS A 71 -7.73 -0.40 -11.77
C LYS A 71 -7.49 -1.54 -12.75
N ILE A 72 -6.82 -2.61 -12.30
CA ILE A 72 -6.60 -3.81 -13.11
C ILE A 72 -7.92 -4.50 -13.44
N GLU A 73 -8.80 -4.71 -12.45
CA GLU A 73 -10.08 -5.39 -12.68
C GLU A 73 -11.05 -4.57 -13.55
N VAL A 74 -11.06 -3.24 -13.45
CA VAL A 74 -11.90 -2.39 -14.30
C VAL A 74 -11.34 -2.32 -15.72
N SER A 75 -10.02 -2.17 -15.87
CA SER A 75 -9.38 -2.03 -17.19
C SER A 75 -9.13 -3.37 -17.88
N LYS A 76 -9.29 -4.50 -17.17
CA LYS A 76 -8.98 -5.86 -17.61
C LYS A 76 -7.55 -5.98 -18.18
N SER A 77 -6.62 -5.23 -17.62
CA SER A 77 -5.24 -5.11 -18.09
C SER A 77 -4.30 -4.75 -16.94
N CYS A 78 -3.10 -5.33 -16.96
CA CYS A 78 -1.99 -5.04 -16.04
C CYS A 78 -0.90 -4.16 -16.67
N ALA A 79 -1.19 -3.50 -17.80
CA ALA A 79 -0.23 -2.61 -18.46
C ALA A 79 0.18 -1.46 -17.53
N GLY A 80 1.49 -1.24 -17.38
CA GLY A 80 2.07 -0.20 -16.53
C GLY A 80 2.15 -0.53 -15.03
N VAL A 81 1.76 -1.74 -14.61
CA VAL A 81 1.93 -2.21 -13.22
C VAL A 81 3.23 -3.00 -13.10
N SER A 82 4.11 -2.63 -12.16
CA SER A 82 5.30 -3.43 -11.84
C SER A 82 4.89 -4.64 -10.99
N LEU A 83 5.01 -5.84 -11.55
CA LEU A 83 4.77 -7.09 -10.83
C LEU A 83 5.83 -7.27 -9.75
N LYS A 84 7.09 -6.97 -10.05
CA LYS A 84 8.21 -7.20 -9.14
C LYS A 84 8.13 -6.33 -7.89
N MET A 85 7.62 -5.11 -8.00
CA MET A 85 7.31 -4.24 -6.86
C MET A 85 6.22 -4.85 -5.97
N MET A 86 5.15 -5.39 -6.58
CA MET A 86 4.07 -6.03 -5.80
C MET A 86 4.56 -7.27 -5.06
N GLU A 87 5.50 -8.03 -5.62
CA GLU A 87 6.14 -9.16 -4.93
C GLU A 87 6.97 -8.73 -3.72
N CYS A 88 7.70 -7.62 -3.83
CA CYS A 88 8.39 -7.04 -2.67
C CYS A 88 7.41 -6.69 -1.56
N TYR A 89 6.26 -6.09 -1.90
CA TYR A 89 5.22 -5.78 -0.90
C TYR A 89 4.57 -7.02 -0.29
N VAL A 90 4.38 -8.11 -1.04
CA VAL A 90 3.89 -9.38 -0.47
C VAL A 90 4.86 -9.89 0.59
N ILE A 91 6.17 -9.89 0.31
CA ILE A 91 7.19 -10.33 1.27
C ILE A 91 7.23 -9.39 2.48
N LEU A 92 7.24 -8.07 2.25
CA LEU A 92 7.23 -7.04 3.28
C LEU A 92 6.04 -7.19 4.24
N ASN A 93 4.83 -7.25 3.69
CA ASN A 93 3.59 -7.33 4.49
C ASN A 93 3.49 -8.68 5.22
N THR A 94 4.00 -9.76 4.64
CA THR A 94 4.08 -11.06 5.30
C THR A 94 5.03 -11.01 6.49
N ALA A 95 6.25 -10.49 6.31
CA ALA A 95 7.23 -10.34 7.40
C ALA A 95 6.67 -9.44 8.53
N ARG A 96 5.96 -8.36 8.17
CA ARG A 96 5.30 -7.49 9.14
C ARG A 96 4.20 -8.22 9.91
N LEU A 97 3.28 -8.92 9.23
CA LEU A 97 2.20 -9.68 9.87
C LEU A 97 2.72 -10.75 10.81
N LEU A 98 3.79 -11.45 10.42
CA LEU A 98 4.46 -12.43 11.28
C LEU A 98 5.06 -11.80 12.55
N SER A 99 5.37 -10.51 12.52
CA SER A 99 5.89 -9.77 13.67
C SER A 99 4.77 -9.22 14.57
N ILE A 100 3.64 -8.81 14.01
CA ILE A 100 2.58 -8.12 14.77
C ILE A 100 1.46 -9.06 15.27
N ILE A 101 1.18 -10.18 14.60
CA ILE A 101 0.14 -11.13 15.04
C ILE A 101 0.53 -11.82 16.37
N PRO A 102 1.75 -12.36 16.53
CA PRO A 102 2.12 -13.05 17.78
C PRO A 102 2.65 -12.11 18.87
N PHE A 103 3.06 -10.88 18.55
CA PHE A 103 3.72 -9.99 19.50
C PHE A 103 3.06 -8.60 19.56
N GLU A 104 2.35 -8.36 20.65
CA GLU A 104 1.71 -7.08 21.00
C GLU A 104 2.72 -5.92 21.11
N GLY A 105 4.01 -6.20 21.34
CA GLY A 105 5.06 -5.18 21.45
C GLY A 105 5.35 -4.40 20.17
N TYR A 106 4.84 -4.85 19.02
CA TYR A 106 4.99 -4.17 17.73
C TYR A 106 3.70 -3.49 17.25
N LEU A 107 2.65 -3.47 18.08
CA LEU A 107 1.40 -2.80 17.79
C LEU A 107 1.44 -1.31 18.17
N PRO A 108 0.67 -0.45 17.49
CA PRO A 108 0.37 0.89 17.96
C PRO A 108 -0.19 0.84 19.40
N TYR A 109 0.27 1.74 20.28
CA TYR A 109 -0.19 1.80 21.67
C TYR A 109 -1.63 2.32 21.84
N ASP A 110 -2.21 2.93 20.80
CA ASP A 110 -3.59 3.41 20.80
C ASP A 110 -4.58 2.26 20.58
N LYS A 111 -5.88 2.47 20.87
CA LYS A 111 -6.98 1.50 20.61
C LYS A 111 -7.04 0.93 19.18
N SER A 112 -6.40 1.62 18.23
CA SER A 112 -6.28 1.17 16.85
C SER A 112 -5.29 0.00 16.67
N GLY A 113 -4.36 -0.19 17.60
CA GLY A 113 -3.42 -1.30 17.60
C GLY A 113 -4.09 -2.65 17.81
N ASP A 114 -5.05 -2.71 18.74
CA ASP A 114 -5.70 -3.96 19.21
C ASP A 114 -6.24 -4.88 18.11
N TRP A 115 -6.68 -4.32 16.98
CA TRP A 115 -7.24 -5.13 15.89
C TRP A 115 -7.16 -4.44 14.53
N LEU A 116 -7.35 -3.12 14.48
CA LEU A 116 -7.48 -2.37 13.23
C LEU A 116 -6.17 -2.41 12.44
N TYR A 117 -5.03 -2.18 13.09
CA TYR A 117 -3.73 -2.23 12.43
C TYR A 117 -3.44 -3.60 11.82
N GLN A 118 -3.64 -4.68 12.58
CA GLN A 118 -3.45 -6.05 12.10
C GLN A 118 -4.39 -6.38 10.93
N LEU A 119 -5.67 -5.97 11.01
CA LEU A 119 -6.66 -6.18 9.96
C LEU A 119 -6.29 -5.44 8.67
N VAL A 120 -5.86 -4.18 8.77
CA VAL A 120 -5.43 -3.37 7.61
C VAL A 120 -4.21 -3.97 6.92
N GLU A 121 -3.22 -4.44 7.69
CA GLU A 121 -2.05 -5.14 7.13
C GLU A 121 -2.43 -6.47 6.48
N ALA A 122 -3.36 -7.24 7.06
CA ALA A 122 -3.87 -8.48 6.49
C ALA A 122 -4.62 -8.26 5.17
N ILE A 123 -5.49 -7.25 5.09
CA ILE A 123 -6.19 -6.87 3.85
C ILE A 123 -5.19 -6.40 2.80
N SER A 124 -4.16 -5.64 3.20
CA SER A 124 -3.10 -5.20 2.29
C SER A 124 -2.33 -6.38 1.71
N LEU A 125 -1.94 -7.35 2.53
CA LEU A 125 -1.28 -8.57 2.07
C LEU A 125 -2.15 -9.34 1.09
N PHE A 126 -3.43 -9.58 1.44
CA PHE A 126 -4.37 -10.27 0.59
C PHE A 126 -4.52 -9.57 -0.78
N THR A 127 -4.71 -8.25 -0.77
CA THR A 127 -4.85 -7.45 -1.99
C THR A 127 -3.59 -7.52 -2.85
N ASN A 128 -2.40 -7.45 -2.25
CA ASN A 128 -1.13 -7.59 -2.96
C ASN A 128 -0.98 -8.98 -3.60
N CYS A 129 -1.32 -10.04 -2.88
CA CYS A 129 -1.36 -11.41 -3.42
C CYS A 129 -2.33 -11.52 -4.61
N CYS A 130 -3.52 -10.91 -4.51
CA CYS A 130 -4.46 -10.85 -5.62
C CYS A 130 -3.87 -10.13 -6.83
N VAL A 131 -3.24 -8.95 -6.65
CA VAL A 131 -2.60 -8.22 -7.76
C VAL A 131 -1.50 -9.06 -8.41
N VAL A 132 -0.64 -9.70 -7.63
CA VAL A 132 0.39 -10.62 -8.14
C VAL A 132 -0.24 -11.75 -8.97
N TYR A 133 -1.33 -12.35 -8.49
CA TYR A 133 -2.07 -13.38 -9.22
C TYR A 133 -2.65 -12.84 -10.54
N LEU A 134 -3.25 -11.65 -10.52
CA LEU A 134 -3.81 -11.00 -11.71
C LEU A 134 -2.72 -10.76 -12.77
N CYS A 135 -1.56 -10.25 -12.36
CA CYS A 135 -0.42 -10.02 -13.26
C CYS A 135 0.22 -11.31 -13.79
N ARG A 136 0.40 -12.34 -12.94
CA ARG A 136 1.10 -13.58 -13.34
C ARG A 136 0.23 -14.53 -14.16
N TYR A 137 -1.08 -14.55 -13.92
CA TYR A 137 -1.97 -15.56 -14.49
C TYR A 137 -3.08 -14.93 -15.33
N LYS A 138 -3.99 -14.17 -14.72
CA LYS A 138 -5.24 -13.75 -15.37
C LYS A 138 -5.05 -12.78 -16.54
N TYR A 139 -4.20 -11.76 -16.35
CA TYR A 139 -3.95 -10.69 -17.32
C TYR A 139 -2.48 -10.66 -17.80
N LYS A 140 -1.79 -11.81 -17.70
CA LYS A 140 -0.38 -11.98 -18.09
C LYS A 140 -0.05 -11.44 -19.47
N ASN A 141 -0.96 -11.57 -20.43
CA ASN A 141 -0.74 -11.13 -21.81
C ASN A 141 -0.62 -9.60 -21.96
N THR A 142 -1.14 -8.85 -20.99
CA THR A 142 -1.09 -7.38 -20.97
C THR A 142 0.03 -6.83 -20.09
N TYR A 143 0.73 -7.72 -19.38
CA TYR A 143 1.84 -7.35 -18.51
C TYR A 143 3.09 -7.07 -19.35
N ASP A 144 3.68 -5.90 -19.11
CA ASP A 144 4.85 -5.43 -19.85
C ASP A 144 6.15 -5.81 -19.14
N SER A 145 6.60 -7.04 -19.41
CA SER A 145 7.87 -7.55 -18.88
C SER A 145 9.10 -6.81 -19.43
N SER A 146 8.97 -6.12 -20.55
CA SER A 146 10.08 -5.39 -21.17
C SER A 146 10.41 -4.09 -20.45
N ASN A 147 9.42 -3.50 -19.75
CA ASN A 147 9.59 -2.31 -18.94
C ASN A 147 9.81 -2.63 -17.44
N ASP A 148 9.37 -3.80 -16.94
CA ASP A 148 9.63 -4.24 -15.55
C ASP A 148 10.94 -5.05 -15.44
N ILE A 149 12.07 -4.42 -15.80
CA ILE A 149 13.38 -5.08 -15.93
C ILE A 149 14.13 -5.26 -14.61
N PHE A 150 13.90 -4.41 -13.61
CA PHE A 150 14.64 -4.40 -12.36
C PHE A 150 14.48 -5.74 -11.61
N ASN A 151 15.53 -6.41 -11.15
CA ASN A 151 15.38 -7.68 -10.42
C ASN A 151 15.13 -7.41 -8.93
N ASN A 152 13.95 -7.77 -8.43
CA ASN A 152 13.56 -7.58 -7.03
C ASN A 152 14.45 -8.31 -6.02
N MET A 153 15.16 -9.36 -6.44
CA MET A 153 16.12 -10.06 -5.58
C MET A 153 17.27 -9.16 -5.09
N PHE A 154 17.63 -8.12 -5.85
CA PHE A 154 18.64 -7.14 -5.41
C PHE A 154 18.17 -6.28 -4.23
N LEU A 155 16.87 -6.23 -3.94
CA LEU A 155 16.34 -5.57 -2.75
C LEU A 155 16.12 -6.58 -1.63
N ILE A 156 15.52 -7.73 -1.95
CA ILE A 156 15.15 -8.74 -0.97
C ILE A 156 16.38 -9.32 -0.27
N ILE A 157 17.43 -9.68 -1.02
CA ILE A 157 18.60 -10.35 -0.45
C ILE A 157 19.37 -9.42 0.51
N PRO A 158 19.76 -8.19 0.13
CA PRO A 158 20.45 -7.30 1.06
C PRO A 158 19.59 -6.93 2.28
N ALA A 159 18.29 -6.69 2.09
CA ALA A 159 17.39 -6.41 3.22
C ALA A 159 17.33 -7.59 4.20
N PHE A 160 17.24 -8.82 3.69
CA PHE A 160 17.26 -10.02 4.51
C PHE A 160 18.60 -10.19 5.26
N VAL A 161 19.73 -10.01 4.58
CA VAL A 161 21.06 -10.07 5.21
C VAL A 161 21.19 -9.01 6.31
N ILE A 162 20.79 -7.76 6.05
CA ILE A 162 20.84 -6.68 7.06
C ILE A 162 19.95 -7.03 8.25
N SER A 163 18.75 -7.59 8.02
CA SER A 163 17.84 -7.98 9.10
C SER A 163 18.41 -9.03 10.06
N ILE A 164 19.34 -9.87 9.60
CA ILE A 164 20.04 -10.85 10.45
C ILE A 164 21.07 -10.17 11.35
N PHE A 165 21.74 -9.12 10.89
CA PHE A 165 22.80 -8.44 11.65
C PHE A 165 22.30 -7.26 12.49
N ILE A 166 21.20 -6.62 12.07
CA ILE A 166 20.66 -5.41 12.70
C ILE A 166 19.16 -5.63 12.95
N HIS A 167 18.83 -6.00 14.18
CA HIS A 167 17.46 -6.19 14.63
C HIS A 167 17.30 -5.82 16.12
N PRO A 168 16.11 -5.38 16.55
CA PRO A 168 15.73 -5.36 17.97
C PRO A 168 15.71 -6.78 18.56
N SER A 169 15.66 -6.91 19.89
CA SER A 169 15.52 -8.21 20.58
C SER A 169 14.36 -8.17 21.59
N LEU A 170 13.18 -7.78 21.14
CA LEU A 170 12.05 -7.44 22.01
C LEU A 170 11.35 -8.67 22.61
N ASN A 171 11.15 -9.73 21.83
CA ASN A 171 10.37 -10.92 22.19
C ASN A 171 11.15 -12.24 22.14
N SER A 172 12.46 -12.19 21.87
CA SER A 172 13.36 -13.37 21.83
C SER A 172 12.93 -14.51 20.87
N PHE A 173 12.19 -14.18 19.81
CA PHE A 173 11.70 -15.13 18.82
C PHE A 173 12.38 -14.94 17.47
N PHE A 174 13.27 -15.86 17.10
CA PHE A 174 14.20 -15.71 15.97
C PHE A 174 13.61 -15.16 14.65
N PRO A 175 12.42 -15.58 14.16
CA PRO A 175 11.83 -15.02 12.94
C PRO A 175 11.35 -13.56 13.02
N ALA A 176 11.09 -13.03 14.22
CA ALA A 176 10.68 -11.63 14.46
C ALA A 176 11.71 -10.82 15.30
N ASP A 177 12.64 -11.52 15.95
CA ASP A 177 13.66 -11.06 16.88
C ASP A 177 14.80 -12.09 16.86
N VAL A 178 15.82 -11.89 16.03
CA VAL A 178 17.03 -12.72 16.09
C VAL A 178 17.72 -12.47 17.44
N ARG A 179 18.41 -13.47 17.99
CA ARG A 179 19.10 -13.35 19.28
C ARG A 179 20.56 -12.99 19.01
N ASN A 180 21.06 -11.92 19.63
CA ASN A 180 22.51 -11.76 19.84
C ASN A 180 22.98 -12.73 20.93
#